data_AF-A0A960DU59-F1
#
_entry.id   AF-A0A960DU59-F1
#
_cell.length_a   1.000
_cell.length_b   1.000
_cell.length_c   1.000
_cell.angle_alpha   90.00
_cell.angle_beta   90.00
_cell.angle_gamma   90.00
#
_symmetry.space_group_name_H-M   'P 1'
#
loop_
_entity.id
_entity.type
_entity.pdbx_description
1 polymer ?
#
loop_
_entity_poly.entity_id
_entity_poly.type
_entity_poly.pdbx_seq_one_letter_code
_entity_poly.pdbx_strand_id
1 'polypeptide(L)'
;TTARALQFEGRPYDWSIRGLWAYRLLLAPALVGLVVLRRRRVPIWPLVSMLAVVSLTAVAVYGHVRFRTVGDLVVLVAAAVAFDALLGRLLRSRPGTPSP
;
A
#
# COMPACT_ATOMS: atom_id res chain seq x y z
N THR A 1 19.91 6.44 -5.63
CA THR A 1 21.21 5.75 -5.75
C THR A 1 21.12 4.27 -6.14
N THR A 2 19.93 3.69 -6.40
CA THR A 2 19.79 2.31 -6.94
C THR A 2 19.22 2.22 -8.36
N ALA A 3 18.59 3.28 -8.87
CA ALA A 3 17.89 3.25 -10.17
C ALA A 3 18.82 3.28 -11.40
N ARG A 4 20.06 3.80 -11.28
CA ARG A 4 21.05 3.78 -12.39
C ARG A 4 21.57 2.38 -12.69
N ALA A 5 21.63 1.50 -11.69
CA ALA A 5 22.10 0.11 -11.87
C ALA A 5 21.16 -0.71 -12.77
N LEU A 6 19.85 -0.38 -12.79
CA LEU A 6 18.84 -1.07 -13.59
C LEU A 6 18.90 -0.72 -15.09
N GLN A 7 19.62 0.34 -15.48
CA GLN A 7 19.81 0.69 -16.89
C GLN A 7 20.70 -0.31 -17.62
N PHE A 8 21.62 -0.96 -16.91
CA PHE A 8 22.46 -2.03 -17.46
C PHE A 8 21.67 -3.31 -17.78
N GLU A 9 20.47 -3.46 -17.21
CA GLU A 9 19.55 -4.59 -17.41
C GLU A 9 18.50 -4.35 -18.51
N GLY A 10 18.65 -3.27 -19.32
CA GLY A 10 17.73 -2.92 -20.41
C GLY A 10 16.37 -2.36 -19.97
N ARG A 11 16.18 -2.06 -18.67
CA ARG A 11 14.93 -1.45 -18.21
C ARG A 11 14.95 0.06 -18.39
N PRO A 12 13.92 0.65 -19.05
CA PRO A 12 13.82 2.09 -19.18
C PRO A 12 13.68 2.75 -17.80
N TYR A 13 14.63 3.62 -17.49
CA TYR A 13 14.76 4.32 -16.20
C TYR A 13 13.50 5.10 -15.82
N ASP A 14 12.89 5.76 -16.80
CA ASP A 14 11.71 6.61 -16.59
C ASP A 14 10.48 5.84 -16.11
N TRP A 15 10.31 4.60 -16.55
CA TRP A 15 9.20 3.77 -16.09
C TRP A 15 9.44 3.24 -14.67
N SER A 16 10.71 2.98 -14.32
CA SER A 16 11.09 2.56 -12.96
C SER A 16 10.85 3.68 -11.95
N ILE A 17 11.17 4.94 -12.31
CA ILE A 17 10.93 6.09 -11.42
C ILE A 17 9.43 6.34 -11.21
N ARG A 18 8.62 6.23 -12.28
CA ARG A 18 7.16 6.40 -12.20
C ARG A 18 6.51 5.34 -11.32
N GLY A 19 6.92 4.08 -11.47
CA GLY A 19 6.43 2.98 -10.62
C GLY A 19 6.78 3.20 -9.14
N LEU A 20 7.97 3.72 -8.85
CA LEU A 20 8.35 4.07 -7.48
C LEU A 20 7.50 5.22 -6.90
N TRP A 21 7.22 6.24 -7.71
CA TRP A 21 6.33 7.34 -7.30
C TRP A 21 4.90 6.85 -7.04
N ALA A 22 4.36 6.00 -7.90
CA ALA A 22 3.05 5.39 -7.69
C ALA A 22 2.99 4.60 -6.37
N TYR A 23 4.02 3.78 -6.10
CA TYR A 23 4.12 3.07 -4.83
C TYR A 23 4.16 4.01 -3.62
N ARG A 24 4.96 5.08 -3.68
CA ARG A 24 5.03 6.08 -2.61
C ARG A 24 3.71 6.80 -2.37
N LEU A 25 2.97 7.11 -3.44
CA LEU A 25 1.66 7.72 -3.35
C LEU A 25 0.66 6.80 -2.63
N LEU A 26 0.75 5.49 -2.86
CA LEU A 26 -0.08 4.46 -2.22
C LEU A 26 0.27 4.20 -0.75
N LEU A 27 1.49 4.51 -0.30
CA LEU A 27 1.86 4.34 1.11
C LEU A 27 1.04 5.22 2.06
N ALA A 28 0.72 6.46 1.66
CA ALA A 28 -0.07 7.36 2.48
C ALA A 28 -1.48 6.80 2.83
N PRO A 29 -2.32 6.41 1.86
CA PRO A 29 -3.61 5.77 2.17
C PRO A 29 -3.43 4.41 2.85
N ALA A 30 -2.38 3.65 2.56
CA ALA A 30 -2.11 2.40 3.26
C ALA A 30 -1.92 2.58 4.77
N LEU A 31 -1.15 3.59 5.18
CA LEU A 31 -0.98 3.94 6.59
C LEU A 31 -2.32 4.35 7.23
N VAL A 32 -3.11 5.17 6.53
CA VAL A 32 -4.45 5.57 7.00
C VAL A 32 -5.36 4.35 7.19
N GLY A 33 -5.35 3.39 6.25
CA GLY A 33 -6.17 2.19 6.33
C GLY A 33 -5.77 1.29 7.50
N LEU A 34 -4.48 1.16 7.79
CA LEU A 34 -3.99 0.44 8.96
C LEU A 34 -4.46 1.09 10.27
N VAL A 35 -4.43 2.43 10.34
CA VAL A 35 -4.98 3.20 11.46
C VAL A 35 -6.49 2.99 11.59
N VAL A 36 -7.22 2.97 10.47
CA VAL A 36 -8.67 2.67 10.46
C VAL A 36 -8.95 1.28 11.02
N LEU A 37 -8.24 0.24 10.57
CA LEU A 37 -8.39 -1.12 11.09
C LEU A 37 -8.11 -1.19 12.59
N ARG A 38 -7.04 -0.51 13.03
CA ARG A 38 -6.67 -0.44 14.46
C ARG A 38 -7.77 0.21 15.29
N ARG A 39 -8.36 1.31 14.81
CA ARG A 39 -9.48 2.00 15.46
C ARG A 39 -10.76 1.15 15.49
N ARG A 40 -10.98 0.32 14.46
CA ARG A 40 -12.09 -0.64 14.39
C ARG A 40 -11.86 -1.92 15.22
N ARG A 41 -10.73 -2.02 15.95
CA ARG A 41 -10.30 -3.21 16.71
C ARG A 41 -10.17 -4.48 15.87
N VAL A 42 -9.96 -4.35 14.56
CA VAL A 42 -9.66 -5.47 13.68
C VAL A 42 -8.19 -5.87 13.89
N PRO A 43 -7.87 -7.17 14.02
CA PRO A 43 -6.49 -7.61 14.17
C PRO A 43 -5.64 -7.22 12.95
N ILE A 44 -4.68 -6.30 13.15
CA ILE A 44 -3.75 -5.84 12.10
C ILE A 44 -2.49 -6.69 11.99
N TRP A 45 -2.25 -7.55 12.99
CA TRP A 45 -1.03 -8.35 13.08
C TRP A 45 -0.77 -9.25 11.85
N PRO A 46 -1.77 -9.80 11.12
CA PRO A 46 -1.51 -10.59 9.91
C PRO A 46 -0.88 -9.75 8.78
N LEU A 47 -1.31 -8.49 8.64
CA LEU A 47 -0.77 -7.58 7.62
C LEU A 47 0.64 -7.11 8.00
N VAL A 48 0.82 -6.75 9.28
CA VAL A 48 2.11 -6.27 9.80
C VAL A 48 3.16 -7.39 9.78
N SER A 49 2.78 -8.63 10.12
CA SER A 49 3.70 -9.77 10.08
C SER A 49 4.16 -10.08 8.66
N MET A 50 3.26 -10.03 7.66
CA MET A 50 3.62 -10.16 6.25
C MET A 50 4.62 -9.08 5.81
N LEU A 51 4.37 -7.81 6.16
CA LEU A 51 5.29 -6.71 5.89
C LEU A 51 6.66 -6.91 6.55
N ALA A 52 6.67 -7.35 7.81
CA ALA A 52 7.89 -7.62 8.56
C ALA A 52 8.71 -8.75 7.91
N VAL A 53 8.07 -9.88 7.57
CA VAL A 53 8.73 -11.02 6.92
C VAL A 53 9.29 -10.64 5.55
N VAL A 54 8.52 -9.89 4.74
CA VAL A 54 9.00 -9.42 3.43
C VAL A 54 10.18 -8.47 3.59
N SER A 55 10.13 -7.56 4.56
CA SER A 55 11.22 -6.63 4.83
C SER A 55 12.49 -7.34 5.30
N LEU A 56 12.36 -8.31 6.23
CA LEU A 56 13.48 -9.15 6.67
C LEU A 56 14.06 -9.96 5.51
N THR A 57 13.20 -10.60 4.71
CA THR A 57 13.63 -11.39 3.54
C THR A 57 14.34 -10.51 2.51
N ALA A 58 13.84 -9.31 2.26
CA ALA A 58 14.45 -8.37 1.32
C ALA A 58 15.85 -7.92 1.76
N VAL A 59 16.04 -7.68 3.05
CA VAL A 59 17.35 -7.37 3.64
C VAL A 59 18.28 -8.59 3.59
N ALA A 60 17.77 -9.78 3.92
CA ALA A 60 18.57 -11.00 4.05
C ALA A 60 19.04 -11.59 2.70
N VAL A 61 18.23 -11.53 1.64
CA VAL A 61 18.45 -12.29 0.39
C VAL A 61 18.80 -11.38 -0.80
N TYR A 62 19.33 -10.18 -0.55
CA TYR A 62 19.72 -9.25 -1.62
C TYR A 62 18.53 -8.89 -2.55
N GLY A 63 17.44 -8.39 -1.96
CA GLY A 63 16.50 -7.48 -2.62
C GLY A 63 15.99 -7.83 -4.02
N HIS A 64 15.81 -9.11 -4.37
CA HIS A 64 15.22 -9.44 -5.66
C HIS A 64 13.77 -8.92 -5.69
N VAL A 65 13.45 -8.10 -6.70
CA VAL A 65 12.13 -7.45 -6.87
C VAL A 65 10.97 -8.45 -6.75
N ARG A 66 11.22 -9.72 -7.09
CA ARG A 66 10.25 -10.83 -6.96
C ARG A 66 9.69 -11.03 -5.55
N PHE A 67 10.47 -10.76 -4.50
CA PHE A 67 10.01 -10.98 -3.13
C PHE A 67 9.20 -9.80 -2.56
N ARG A 68 9.19 -8.65 -3.25
CA ARG A 68 8.44 -7.47 -2.83
C ARG A 68 6.95 -7.54 -3.16
N THR A 69 6.54 -8.39 -4.10
CA THR A 69 5.15 -8.51 -4.58
C THR A 69 4.15 -8.73 -3.44
N VAL A 70 4.49 -9.56 -2.46
CA VAL A 70 3.63 -9.79 -1.29
C VAL A 70 3.46 -8.52 -0.46
N GLY A 71 4.53 -7.75 -0.27
CA GLY A 71 4.47 -6.46 0.41
C GLY A 71 3.63 -5.43 -0.36
N ASP A 72 3.72 -5.44 -1.69
CA ASP A 72 2.91 -4.56 -2.54
C ASP A 72 1.40 -4.87 -2.38
N LEU A 73 1.01 -6.15 -2.27
CA LEU A 73 -0.38 -6.56 -2.00
C LEU A 73 -0.87 -6.07 -0.63
N VAL A 74 -0.04 -6.15 0.41
CA VAL A 74 -0.40 -5.65 1.75
C VAL A 74 -0.65 -4.15 1.72
N VAL A 75 0.20 -3.39 1.03
CA VAL A 75 0.03 -1.93 0.85
C VAL A 75 -1.26 -1.63 0.09
N LEU A 76 -1.56 -2.37 -0.98
CA LEU A 76 -2.80 -2.20 -1.75
C LEU A 76 -4.05 -2.47 -0.92
N VAL A 77 -4.09 -3.57 -0.15
CA VAL A 77 -5.21 -3.91 0.73
C VAL A 77 -5.40 -2.85 1.80
N ALA A 78 -4.32 -2.41 2.45
CA ALA A 78 -4.41 -1.35 3.45
C ALA A 78 -4.91 -0.03 2.84
N ALA A 79 -4.44 0.33 1.64
CA ALA A 79 -4.91 1.52 0.93
C ALA A 79 -6.41 1.41 0.58
N ALA A 80 -6.87 0.24 0.13
CA ALA A 80 -8.27 -0.01 -0.14
C ALA A 80 -9.16 0.20 1.10
N VAL A 81 -8.69 -0.18 2.29
CA VAL A 81 -9.42 0.08 3.54
C VAL A 81 -9.59 1.58 3.81
N ALA A 82 -8.59 2.41 3.49
CA ALA A 82 -8.72 3.86 3.61
C ALA A 82 -9.76 4.42 2.64
N PHE A 83 -9.76 3.95 1.39
CA PHE A 83 -10.75 4.35 0.39
C PHE A 83 -12.17 3.89 0.76
N ASP A 84 -12.36 2.65 1.22
CA ASP A 84 -13.63 2.14 1.73
C ASP A 84 -14.17 3.02 2.88
N ALA A 85 -13.30 3.34 3.84
CA ALA A 85 -13.67 4.19 4.96
C ALA A 85 -14.05 5.61 4.54
N LEU A 86 -13.35 6.19 3.55
CA LEU A 86 -13.65 7.51 3.01
C LEU A 86 -14.97 7.50 2.24
N LEU A 87 -15.16 6.52 1.37
CA LEU A 87 -16.36 6.38 0.54
C LEU A 87 -17.59 6.13 1.41
N GLY A 88 -17.48 5.28 2.43
CA GLY A 88 -18.54 5.04 3.40
C GLY A 88 -18.95 6.28 4.19
N ARG A 89 -18.02 7.20 4.47
CA ARG A 89 -18.36 8.52 5.06
C ARG A 89 -19.11 9.39 4.06
N LEU A 90 -18.59 9.52 2.85
CA LEU A 90 -19.16 10.39 1.81
C LEU A 90 -20.59 9.96 1.41
N LEU A 91 -20.81 8.65 1.31
CA LEU A 91 -22.11 8.07 0.97
C LEU A 91 -23.14 8.24 2.10
N ARG A 92 -22.72 8.14 3.37
CA ARG A 92 -23.60 8.34 4.55
C ARG A 92 -23.93 9.81 4.80
N SER A 93 -23.11 10.73 4.29
CA SER A 93 -23.32 12.18 4.42
C SER A 93 -24.39 12.74 3.48
N ARG A 94 -25.03 11.93 2.62
CA ARG A 94 -26.20 12.38 1.85
C ARG A 94 -27.37 12.57 2.82
N PRO A 95 -27.84 13.82 3.07
CA PRO A 95 -29.00 14.07 3.90
C PRO A 95 -30.20 13.39 3.24
N GLY A 96 -30.97 12.63 4.04
CA GLY A 96 -32.21 12.03 3.56
C GLY A 96 -33.11 13.10 2.95
N THR A 97 -33.59 12.86 1.74
CA THR A 97 -34.74 13.55 1.19
C THR A 97 -35.86 13.50 2.23
N PRO A 98 -36.43 14.64 2.67
CA PRO A 98 -37.58 14.63 3.55
C PRO A 98 -38.71 13.85 2.87
N SER A 99 -39.19 12.78 3.53
CA SER A 99 -40.40 12.08 3.12
C SER A 99 -41.62 12.96 3.42
N PRO A 100 -42.57 13.12 2.47
CA PRO A 100 -43.80 13.90 2.67
C PRO A 100 -44.74 13.26 3.70
#